data_AF-A0A3D4ZL46-F1
#
_entry.id   AF-A0A3D4ZL46-F1
#
_cell.length_a   1.000
_cell.length_b   1.000
_cell.length_c   1.000
_cell.angle_alpha   90.00
_cell.angle_beta   90.00
_cell.angle_gamma   90.00
#
_symmetry.space_group_name_H-M   'P 1'
#
loop_
_entity.id
_entity.type
_entity.pdbx_description
1 polymer ?
#
loop_
_entity_poly.entity_id
_entity_poly.type
_entity_poly.pdbx_seq_one_letter_code
_entity_poly.pdbx_strand_id
1 'polypeptide(L)'
;MIPLTIVGLRFDHLGPDVQEQFSFEESRLREACVKIKKQTQGKSVLLLATCDRIELWCEQPKSETIEPLLCSLSLPPLAWMHETYSISTDALLMHCFSLACGLESPLFGEDQIISQLQQAYERSLSAGCASSLLSYVVREVVTVAKQVQTRFDLQVVDQSIAEGVLSLIAGHESQPVLIIGSSALARSVASHLVQHGFVVYMTIRDEQKADYIVPPKVVAVPYEQRFSYLSLCHVVISATKGMEYTLTKDQVAGAHLLIDLAPVRDIDPLIEGVFCMEDLAVELPEREREKQKALHLIEAACEKVEQYILYRSTVGELQSLAVDAANDLVYRLQAPLKKFGEGSGDFARIVHETARKAFSHSLYAQKKSQAKRCHLDLSKPLENGQIGYDGDPTVVISPFHTMEKEGWRLTHLQFGSHSATHMDSPAHVLPNGMYLDEIPVSRFFATACVLDCSMGGDITIEMVSSVEPDCDAILFYTRGNAYLTGGTTTYLLERGIRMFGFDAANCDRPGDLSLPIHHAILGRNALILENLANLEQILHKTVQLTALPLSFVHADGSPARVVATYEG
;
A
#
# COMPACT_ATOMS: atom_id res chain seq x y z
N MET A 1 1.50 10.36 1.14
CA MET A 1 1.03 10.87 -0.16
C MET A 1 1.93 10.29 -1.24
N ILE A 2 1.35 9.63 -2.25
CA ILE A 2 2.08 9.04 -3.37
C ILE A 2 2.71 10.18 -4.18
N PRO A 3 4.04 10.21 -4.39
CA PRO A 3 4.73 11.35 -4.97
C PRO A 3 4.70 11.35 -6.51
N LEU A 4 3.61 10.88 -7.11
CA LEU A 4 3.40 10.80 -8.55
C LEU A 4 2.18 11.64 -8.94
N THR A 5 2.20 12.15 -10.17
CA THR A 5 1.07 12.83 -10.80
C THR A 5 0.91 12.23 -12.19
N ILE A 6 -0.34 11.87 -12.53
CA ILE A 6 -0.68 11.39 -13.86
C ILE A 6 -1.64 12.38 -14.48
N VAL A 7 -1.29 12.81 -15.68
CA VAL A 7 -2.15 13.59 -16.54
C VAL A 7 -2.11 13.04 -17.95
N GLY A 8 -3.21 13.14 -18.69
CA GLY A 8 -3.25 12.58 -20.03
C GLY A 8 -4.21 13.30 -20.95
N LEU A 9 -4.17 12.91 -22.21
CA LEU A 9 -5.11 13.27 -23.26
C LEU A 9 -5.76 11.96 -23.71
N ARG A 10 -7.09 11.94 -23.79
CA ARG A 10 -7.84 10.81 -24.35
C ARG A 10 -8.48 11.24 -25.67
N PHE A 11 -8.38 10.40 -26.70
CA PHE A 11 -8.81 10.76 -28.05
C PHE A 11 -9.44 9.57 -28.81
N ASP A 12 -9.89 8.54 -28.09
CA ASP A 12 -10.65 7.40 -28.62
C ASP A 12 -11.93 7.82 -29.33
N HIS A 13 -12.62 8.86 -28.84
CA HIS A 13 -13.84 9.40 -29.44
C HIS A 13 -13.60 10.31 -30.64
N LEU A 14 -12.34 10.65 -30.96
CA LEU A 14 -12.01 11.52 -32.09
C LEU A 14 -11.90 10.72 -33.40
N GLY A 15 -12.19 11.37 -34.53
CA GLY A 15 -12.04 10.73 -35.85
C GLY A 15 -10.58 10.47 -36.23
N PRO A 16 -10.30 9.53 -37.15
CA PRO A 16 -8.95 9.14 -37.57
C PRO A 16 -8.05 10.31 -38.03
N ASP A 17 -8.61 11.27 -38.78
CA ASP A 17 -7.89 12.47 -39.24
C ASP A 17 -7.34 13.32 -38.07
N VAL A 18 -8.01 13.27 -36.92
CA VAL A 18 -7.60 13.98 -35.70
C VAL A 18 -6.67 13.09 -34.87
N GLN A 19 -6.92 11.78 -34.81
CA GLN A 19 -6.05 10.82 -34.12
C GLN A 19 -4.65 10.74 -34.75
N GLU A 20 -4.51 10.96 -36.07
CA GLU A 20 -3.21 11.01 -36.75
C GLU A 20 -2.28 12.08 -36.15
N GLN A 21 -2.83 13.16 -35.59
CA GLN A 21 -2.06 14.22 -34.92
C GLN A 21 -1.38 13.73 -33.62
N PHE A 22 -1.82 12.60 -33.08
CA PHE A 22 -1.25 11.93 -31.91
C PHE A 22 -0.29 10.79 -32.27
N SER A 23 -0.04 10.59 -33.57
CA SER A 23 1.01 9.69 -34.04
C SER A 23 2.37 10.38 -33.92
N PHE A 24 3.09 10.08 -32.83
CA PHE A 24 4.39 10.66 -32.56
C PHE A 24 5.52 9.65 -32.81
N GLU A 25 6.57 10.11 -33.50
CA GLU A 25 7.81 9.33 -33.60
C GLU A 25 8.45 9.14 -32.21
N GLU A 26 9.11 7.99 -32.03
CA GLU A 26 9.87 7.66 -30.81
C GLU A 26 10.91 8.72 -30.43
N SER A 27 11.55 9.33 -31.43
CA SER A 27 12.50 10.44 -31.27
C SER A 27 11.86 11.65 -30.57
N ARG A 28 10.67 12.04 -31.03
CA ARG A 28 9.90 13.17 -30.51
C ARG A 28 9.40 12.91 -29.10
N LEU A 29 8.88 11.70 -28.82
CA LEU A 29 8.47 11.30 -27.47
C LEU A 29 9.66 11.33 -26.49
N ARG A 30 10.84 10.90 -26.94
CA ARG A 30 12.06 10.94 -26.12
C ARG A 30 12.47 12.36 -25.77
N GLU A 31 12.47 13.27 -26.76
CA GLU A 31 12.75 14.69 -26.51
C GLU A 31 11.71 15.34 -25.59
N ALA A 32 10.44 14.98 -25.75
CA ALA A 32 9.35 15.48 -24.91
C ALA A 32 9.57 15.08 -23.44
N CYS A 33 9.96 13.83 -23.15
CA CYS A 33 10.31 13.41 -21.78
C CYS A 33 11.37 14.33 -21.13
N VAL A 34 12.43 14.68 -21.88
CA VAL A 34 13.52 15.54 -21.39
C VAL A 34 13.04 16.97 -21.16
N LYS A 35 12.29 17.53 -22.12
CA LYS A 35 11.72 18.89 -22.03
C LYS A 35 10.76 19.02 -20.86
N ILE A 36 9.82 18.08 -20.73
CA ILE A 36 8.84 18.05 -19.64
C ILE A 36 9.54 17.93 -18.30
N LYS A 37 10.48 16.98 -18.13
CA LYS A 37 11.23 16.84 -16.86
C LYS A 37 11.94 18.12 -16.46
N LYS A 38 12.52 18.84 -17.42
CA LYS A 38 13.19 20.13 -17.19
C LYS A 38 12.20 21.23 -16.80
N GLN A 39 11.07 21.32 -17.48
CA GLN A 39 10.04 22.34 -17.24
C GLN A 39 9.32 22.13 -15.90
N THR A 40 8.93 20.88 -15.60
CA THR A 40 8.24 20.54 -14.34
C THR A 40 9.17 20.46 -13.14
N GLN A 41 10.48 20.42 -13.37
CA GLN A 41 11.50 20.08 -12.37
C GLN A 41 11.20 18.77 -11.62
N GLY A 42 10.47 17.86 -12.26
CA GLY A 42 10.14 16.55 -11.70
C GLY A 42 11.35 15.65 -11.57
N LYS A 43 11.32 14.72 -10.62
CA LYS A 43 12.38 13.72 -10.43
C LYS A 43 12.44 12.72 -11.58
N SER A 44 11.28 12.32 -12.08
CA SER A 44 11.17 11.45 -13.24
C SER A 44 9.94 11.75 -14.07
N VAL A 45 10.01 11.37 -15.35
CA VAL A 45 8.95 11.53 -16.34
C VAL A 45 8.88 10.27 -17.21
N LEU A 46 7.68 9.74 -17.41
CA LEU A 46 7.38 8.72 -18.41
C LEU A 46 6.19 9.19 -19.24
N LEU A 47 6.30 9.05 -20.56
CA LEU A 47 5.23 9.32 -21.50
C LEU A 47 4.76 7.99 -22.07
N LEU A 48 3.54 7.57 -21.78
CA LEU A 48 2.88 6.42 -22.37
C LEU A 48 2.02 6.93 -23.53
N ALA A 49 2.31 6.48 -24.75
CA ALA A 49 1.52 6.81 -25.93
C ALA A 49 0.95 5.50 -26.48
N THR A 50 -0.36 5.47 -26.69
CA THR A 50 -1.11 4.36 -27.28
C THR A 50 -1.90 4.88 -28.49
N CYS A 51 -2.77 4.06 -29.06
CA CYS A 51 -3.69 4.49 -30.12
C CYS A 51 -4.87 5.33 -29.61
N ASP A 52 -5.16 5.32 -28.31
CA ASP A 52 -6.36 5.94 -27.73
C ASP A 52 -6.06 7.05 -26.71
N ARG A 53 -4.81 7.14 -26.24
CA ARG A 53 -4.37 8.14 -25.26
C ARG A 53 -2.88 8.44 -25.32
N ILE A 54 -2.54 9.57 -24.70
CA ILE A 54 -1.18 9.84 -24.24
C ILE A 54 -1.21 10.26 -22.78
N GLU A 55 -0.41 9.61 -21.95
CA GLU A 55 -0.31 9.88 -20.51
C GLU A 55 1.10 10.27 -20.11
N LEU A 56 1.19 11.32 -19.31
CA LEU A 56 2.39 11.78 -18.63
C LEU A 56 2.35 11.37 -17.17
N TRP A 57 3.31 10.53 -16.78
CA TRP A 57 3.56 10.13 -15.41
C TRP A 57 4.76 10.91 -14.89
N CYS A 58 4.56 11.80 -13.91
CA CYS A 58 5.61 12.68 -13.38
C CYS A 58 5.78 12.51 -11.86
N GLU A 59 7.01 12.28 -11.40
CA GLU A 59 7.34 12.20 -9.96
C GLU A 59 7.67 13.59 -9.40
N GLN A 60 6.91 14.02 -8.38
CA GLN A 60 7.08 15.29 -7.66
C GLN A 60 7.29 16.52 -8.56
N PRO A 61 6.36 16.81 -9.50
CA PRO A 61 6.43 18.03 -10.27
C PRO A 61 6.33 19.26 -9.35
N LYS A 62 7.10 20.31 -9.65
CA LYS A 62 7.04 21.61 -8.94
C LYS A 62 6.15 22.64 -9.64
N SER A 63 5.73 22.36 -10.86
CA SER A 63 4.76 23.14 -11.65
C SER A 63 3.68 22.23 -12.19
N GLU A 64 2.66 22.80 -12.83
CA GLU A 64 1.68 22.02 -13.58
C GLU A 64 2.34 21.18 -14.68
N THR A 65 1.71 20.05 -14.99
CA THR A 65 2.22 19.05 -15.94
C THR A 65 1.54 19.11 -17.31
N ILE A 66 0.33 19.65 -17.41
CA ILE A 66 -0.46 19.67 -18.66
C ILE A 66 0.14 20.59 -19.71
N GLU A 67 0.50 21.82 -19.34
CA GLU A 67 1.06 22.79 -20.27
C GLU A 67 2.43 22.31 -20.81
N PRO A 68 3.38 21.82 -19.98
CA PRO A 68 4.59 21.18 -20.47
C PRO A 68 4.36 20.02 -21.43
N LEU A 69 3.35 19.18 -21.17
CA LEU A 69 2.97 18.06 -22.05
C LEU A 69 2.56 18.58 -23.43
N LEU A 70 1.58 19.49 -23.46
CA LEU A 70 1.03 20.05 -24.68
C LEU A 70 2.11 20.79 -25.50
N CYS A 71 2.90 21.65 -24.87
CA CYS A 71 3.97 22.38 -25.53
C CYS A 71 5.06 21.43 -26.08
N SER A 72 5.44 20.39 -25.33
CA SER A 72 6.49 19.46 -25.75
C SER A 72 6.07 18.59 -26.94
N LEU A 73 4.77 18.32 -27.06
CA LEU A 73 4.18 17.62 -28.19
C LEU A 73 3.73 18.57 -29.31
N SER A 74 3.95 19.88 -29.17
CA SER A 74 3.52 20.92 -30.14
C SER A 74 2.01 20.92 -30.38
N LEU A 75 1.23 20.59 -29.35
CA LEU A 75 -0.22 20.58 -29.36
C LEU A 75 -0.75 21.93 -28.83
N PRO A 76 -1.62 22.65 -29.57
CA PRO A 76 -2.16 23.93 -29.11
C PRO A 76 -3.13 23.73 -27.94
N PRO A 77 -2.93 24.39 -26.77
CA PRO A 77 -3.70 24.07 -25.56
C PRO A 77 -5.22 24.20 -25.69
N LEU A 78 -5.70 25.22 -26.41
CA LEU A 78 -7.13 25.46 -26.62
C LEU A 78 -7.83 24.34 -27.40
N ALA A 79 -7.11 23.62 -28.25
CA ALA A 79 -7.70 22.55 -29.07
C ALA A 79 -8.02 21.29 -28.24
N TRP A 80 -7.35 21.11 -27.10
CA TRP A 80 -7.37 19.85 -26.36
C TRP A 80 -7.85 19.99 -24.91
N MET A 81 -8.38 21.15 -24.54
CA MET A 81 -8.81 21.44 -23.17
C MET A 81 -9.90 20.48 -22.67
N HIS A 82 -10.77 20.00 -23.58
CA HIS A 82 -11.82 19.04 -23.24
C HIS A 82 -11.33 17.58 -23.24
N GLU A 83 -10.14 17.33 -23.77
CA GLU A 83 -9.55 16.00 -23.92
C GLU A 83 -8.53 15.67 -22.81
N THR A 84 -8.12 16.69 -22.04
CA THR A 84 -7.20 16.51 -20.92
C THR A 84 -7.91 15.94 -19.69
N TYR A 85 -7.25 15.02 -19.00
CA TYR A 85 -7.67 14.53 -17.69
C TYR A 85 -6.49 14.42 -16.72
N SER A 86 -6.81 14.37 -15.43
CA SER A 86 -5.84 14.15 -14.35
C SER A 86 -6.38 13.11 -13.40
N ILE A 87 -5.49 12.27 -12.86
CA ILE A 87 -5.86 11.22 -11.91
C ILE A 87 -5.60 11.72 -10.50
N SER A 88 -6.58 11.55 -9.61
CA SER A 88 -6.44 11.90 -8.21
C SER A 88 -5.37 11.04 -7.53
N THR A 89 -4.72 11.59 -6.51
CA THR A 89 -3.63 10.91 -5.80
C THR A 89 -4.05 9.54 -5.24
N ASP A 90 -5.29 9.42 -4.77
CA ASP A 90 -5.82 8.19 -4.16
C ASP A 90 -6.17 7.12 -5.21
N ALA A 91 -6.47 7.52 -6.45
CA ALA A 91 -6.77 6.60 -7.54
C ALA A 91 -5.54 6.23 -8.40
N LEU A 92 -4.38 6.86 -8.15
CA LEU A 92 -3.24 6.82 -9.05
C LEU A 92 -2.70 5.41 -9.29
N LEU A 93 -2.47 4.64 -8.22
CA LEU A 93 -1.96 3.28 -8.35
C LEU A 93 -3.00 2.37 -8.99
N MET A 94 -4.26 2.49 -8.56
CA MET A 94 -5.36 1.72 -9.14
C MET A 94 -5.45 1.93 -10.65
N HIS A 95 -5.32 3.18 -11.11
CA HIS A 95 -5.28 3.52 -12.54
C HIS A 95 -4.06 2.90 -13.24
N CYS A 96 -2.84 3.04 -12.71
CA CYS A 96 -1.64 2.42 -13.28
C CYS A 96 -1.80 0.91 -13.51
N PHE A 97 -2.30 0.20 -12.50
CA PHE A 97 -2.51 -1.24 -12.59
C PHE A 97 -3.66 -1.60 -13.52
N SER A 98 -4.80 -0.91 -13.41
CA SER A 98 -5.99 -1.17 -14.24
C SER A 98 -5.72 -0.93 -15.72
N LEU A 99 -5.00 0.15 -16.04
CA LEU A 99 -4.56 0.46 -17.39
C LEU A 99 -3.66 -0.64 -17.95
N ALA A 100 -2.61 -1.04 -17.23
CA ALA A 100 -1.69 -2.07 -17.69
C ALA A 100 -2.35 -3.46 -17.81
N CYS A 101 -3.36 -3.74 -17.00
CA CYS A 101 -4.17 -4.95 -17.10
C CYS A 101 -5.22 -4.89 -18.23
N GLY A 102 -5.34 -3.76 -18.93
CA GLY A 102 -6.33 -3.56 -20.00
C GLY A 102 -7.76 -3.42 -19.49
N LEU A 103 -7.97 -3.13 -18.20
CA LEU A 103 -9.30 -2.98 -17.61
C LEU A 103 -9.98 -1.66 -17.97
N GLU A 104 -9.21 -0.68 -18.44
CA GLU A 104 -9.67 0.64 -18.88
C GLU A 104 -9.79 0.79 -20.40
N SER A 105 -9.44 -0.25 -21.17
CA SER A 105 -9.54 -0.23 -22.63
C SER A 105 -10.94 -0.72 -23.08
N PRO A 106 -11.56 -0.07 -24.09
CA PRO A 106 -12.81 -0.54 -24.71
C PRO A 106 -12.70 -1.99 -25.21
N LEU A 107 -11.55 -2.34 -25.79
CA LEU A 107 -11.15 -3.72 -26.07
C LEU A 107 -10.38 -4.27 -24.88
N PHE A 108 -11.07 -5.04 -24.06
CA PHE A 108 -10.48 -5.74 -22.92
C PHE A 108 -9.39 -6.72 -23.39
N GLY A 109 -8.20 -6.66 -22.80
CA GLY A 109 -7.15 -7.66 -23.01
C GLY A 109 -6.22 -7.41 -24.19
N GLU A 110 -6.03 -6.15 -24.62
CA GLU A 110 -4.92 -5.84 -25.52
C GLU A 110 -3.58 -6.14 -24.83
N ASP A 111 -2.95 -7.26 -25.21
CA ASP A 111 -1.58 -7.62 -24.82
C ASP A 111 -0.54 -6.53 -25.13
N GLN A 112 -0.93 -5.50 -25.88
CA GLN A 112 -0.07 -4.40 -26.29
C GLN A 112 0.18 -3.38 -25.17
N ILE A 113 -0.74 -3.11 -24.23
CA ILE A 113 -0.52 -2.03 -23.23
C ILE A 113 0.69 -2.33 -22.35
N ILE A 114 0.86 -3.59 -21.92
CA ILE A 114 2.04 -4.00 -21.15
C ILE A 114 3.32 -3.70 -21.95
N SER A 115 3.35 -4.08 -23.23
CA SER A 115 4.51 -3.85 -24.09
C SER A 115 4.77 -2.36 -24.35
N GLN A 116 3.73 -1.55 -24.54
CA GLN A 116 3.80 -0.10 -24.73
C GLN A 116 4.28 0.59 -23.46
N LEU A 117 3.83 0.16 -22.28
CA LEU A 117 4.31 0.66 -21.00
C LEU A 117 5.79 0.31 -20.78
N GLN A 118 6.20 -0.91 -21.12
CA GLN A 118 7.61 -1.30 -21.07
C GLN A 118 8.47 -0.45 -22.02
N GLN A 119 8.03 -0.23 -23.26
CA GLN A 119 8.72 0.64 -24.24
C GLN A 119 8.78 2.10 -23.75
N ALA A 120 7.69 2.62 -23.20
CA ALA A 120 7.64 3.96 -22.60
C ALA A 120 8.63 4.11 -21.44
N TYR A 121 8.75 3.09 -20.61
CA TYR A 121 9.72 3.04 -19.53
C TYR A 121 11.17 2.93 -20.04
N GLU A 122 11.46 2.08 -21.02
CA GLU A 122 12.79 1.98 -21.65
C GLU A 122 13.22 3.30 -22.30
N ARG A 123 12.28 3.98 -22.96
CA ARG A 123 12.47 5.34 -23.49
C ARG A 123 12.81 6.33 -22.38
N SER A 124 12.03 6.34 -21.29
CA SER A 124 12.32 7.21 -20.13
C SER A 124 13.69 6.92 -19.53
N LEU A 125 14.06 5.64 -19.38
CA LEU A 125 15.33 5.21 -18.83
C LEU A 125 16.51 5.65 -19.71
N SER A 126 16.45 5.38 -21.01
CA SER A 126 17.49 5.77 -21.97
C SER A 126 17.67 7.29 -22.10
N ALA A 127 16.61 8.06 -21.85
CA ALA A 127 16.63 9.53 -21.81
C ALA A 127 17.10 10.13 -20.47
N GLY A 128 17.48 9.31 -19.48
CA GLY A 128 17.83 9.78 -18.13
C GLY A 128 16.64 10.40 -17.38
N CYS A 129 15.42 10.07 -17.79
CA CYS A 129 14.17 10.58 -17.23
C CYS A 129 13.53 9.65 -16.20
N ALA A 130 14.01 8.41 -16.03
CA ALA A 130 13.50 7.48 -15.03
C ALA A 130 14.21 7.62 -13.66
N SER A 131 13.45 7.49 -12.57
CA SER A 131 13.97 7.36 -11.21
C SER A 131 13.86 5.91 -10.73
N SER A 132 14.51 5.59 -9.61
CA SER A 132 14.33 4.28 -8.97
C SER A 132 12.91 4.05 -8.44
N LEU A 133 12.15 5.11 -8.13
CA LEU A 133 10.75 4.95 -7.71
C LEU A 133 9.90 4.58 -8.92
N LEU A 134 9.99 5.35 -10.01
CA LEU A 134 9.26 5.07 -11.24
C LEU A 134 9.58 3.68 -11.79
N SER A 135 10.87 3.29 -11.75
CA SER A 135 11.33 1.95 -12.13
C SER A 135 10.69 0.85 -11.29
N TYR A 136 10.55 1.07 -9.98
CA TYR A 136 9.87 0.13 -9.09
C TYR A 136 8.38 0.01 -9.44
N VAL A 137 7.68 1.14 -9.57
CA VAL A 137 6.25 1.17 -9.87
C VAL A 137 5.95 0.47 -11.19
N VAL A 138 6.65 0.82 -12.27
CA VAL A 138 6.46 0.18 -13.59
C VAL A 138 6.71 -1.32 -13.51
N ARG A 139 7.75 -1.77 -12.80
CA ARG A 139 8.05 -3.20 -12.65
C ARG A 139 6.92 -3.94 -11.92
N GLU A 140 6.41 -3.39 -10.82
CA GLU A 140 5.30 -4.02 -10.09
C GLU A 140 4.03 -4.05 -10.95
N VAL A 141 3.71 -2.94 -11.65
CA VAL A 141 2.59 -2.85 -12.58
C VAL A 141 2.67 -3.91 -13.67
N VAL A 142 3.81 -4.03 -14.36
CA VAL A 142 4.03 -5.04 -15.40
C VAL A 142 3.96 -6.46 -14.85
N THR A 143 4.48 -6.70 -13.64
CA THR A 143 4.46 -8.02 -13.00
C THR A 143 3.03 -8.46 -12.71
N VAL A 144 2.24 -7.57 -12.12
CA VAL A 144 0.84 -7.81 -11.79
C VAL A 144 0.00 -7.98 -13.06
N ALA A 145 0.20 -7.11 -14.06
CA ALA A 145 -0.51 -7.23 -15.33
C ALA A 145 -0.28 -8.59 -16.01
N LYS A 146 0.97 -9.07 -16.05
CA LYS A 146 1.27 -10.42 -16.56
C LYS A 146 0.63 -11.53 -15.74
N GLN A 147 0.57 -11.38 -14.41
CA GLN A 147 -0.11 -12.35 -13.54
C GLN A 147 -1.62 -12.38 -13.80
N VAL A 148 -2.25 -11.21 -13.97
CA VAL A 148 -3.67 -11.07 -14.28
C VAL A 148 -3.98 -11.74 -15.62
N GLN A 149 -3.21 -11.44 -16.67
CA GLN A 149 -3.36 -12.06 -17.99
C GLN A 149 -3.17 -13.58 -17.98
N THR A 150 -2.27 -14.09 -17.14
CA THR A 150 -2.00 -15.55 -17.08
C THR A 150 -3.08 -16.29 -16.27
N ARG A 151 -3.65 -15.64 -15.26
CA ARG A 151 -4.53 -16.28 -14.26
C ARG A 151 -6.01 -16.15 -14.58
N PHE A 152 -6.40 -15.06 -15.25
CA PHE A 152 -7.78 -14.76 -15.55
C PHE A 152 -7.96 -14.71 -17.06
N ASP A 153 -8.91 -15.49 -17.57
CA ASP A 153 -9.30 -15.41 -18.96
C ASP A 153 -10.20 -14.18 -19.15
N LEU A 154 -9.58 -13.09 -19.57
CA LEU A 154 -10.27 -11.83 -19.84
C LEU A 154 -10.79 -11.75 -21.29
N GLN A 155 -10.54 -12.79 -22.12
CA GLN A 155 -10.96 -12.87 -23.52
C GLN A 155 -12.29 -13.62 -23.73
N VAL A 156 -12.98 -13.99 -22.64
CA VAL A 156 -14.33 -14.62 -22.63
C VAL A 156 -15.41 -13.77 -23.36
N VAL A 157 -15.06 -12.57 -23.80
CA VAL A 157 -15.89 -11.59 -24.50
C VAL A 157 -16.36 -12.05 -25.90
N ASP A 158 -15.58 -12.89 -26.57
CA ASP A 158 -15.77 -13.25 -27.99
C ASP A 158 -17.08 -14.01 -28.29
N GLN A 159 -17.64 -14.77 -27.32
CA GLN A 159 -18.86 -15.55 -27.53
C GLN A 159 -20.13 -14.71 -27.30
N SER A 160 -20.19 -13.95 -26.22
CA SER A 160 -21.37 -13.14 -25.90
C SER A 160 -21.53 -11.95 -26.85
N ILE A 161 -20.44 -11.36 -27.38
CA ILE A 161 -20.56 -10.38 -28.48
C ILE A 161 -21.16 -11.04 -29.72
N ALA A 162 -20.75 -12.27 -30.05
CA ALA A 162 -21.32 -13.00 -31.17
C ALA A 162 -22.83 -13.27 -30.98
N GLU A 163 -23.27 -13.57 -29.74
CA GLU A 163 -24.70 -13.69 -29.38
C GLU A 163 -25.45 -12.36 -29.49
N GLY A 164 -24.84 -11.24 -29.08
CA GLY A 164 -25.40 -9.90 -29.26
C GLY A 164 -25.58 -9.54 -30.73
N VAL A 165 -24.56 -9.80 -31.55
CA VAL A 165 -24.62 -9.64 -33.01
C VAL A 165 -25.72 -10.51 -33.59
N LEU A 166 -25.81 -11.79 -33.22
CA LEU A 166 -26.88 -12.69 -33.66
C LEU A 166 -28.27 -12.15 -33.31
N SER A 167 -28.43 -11.62 -32.11
CA SER A 167 -29.70 -11.04 -31.65
C SER A 167 -30.09 -9.81 -32.47
N LEU A 168 -29.10 -8.97 -32.82
CA LEU A 168 -29.31 -7.76 -33.63
C LEU A 168 -29.70 -8.10 -35.08
N ILE A 169 -29.13 -9.16 -35.64
CA ILE A 169 -29.35 -9.57 -37.04
C ILE A 169 -30.44 -10.66 -37.19
N ALA A 170 -31.12 -11.01 -36.10
CA ALA A 170 -32.17 -12.03 -36.11
C ALA A 170 -33.27 -11.68 -37.14
N GLY A 171 -33.69 -12.65 -37.94
CA GLY A 171 -34.62 -12.46 -39.07
C GLY A 171 -33.95 -12.17 -40.41
N HIS A 172 -32.61 -12.04 -40.46
CA HIS A 172 -31.83 -11.86 -41.70
C HIS A 172 -31.04 -13.12 -42.10
N GLU A 173 -31.43 -14.32 -41.63
CA GLU A 173 -30.67 -15.58 -41.80
C GLU A 173 -30.48 -15.99 -43.26
N SER A 174 -31.36 -15.52 -44.14
CA SER A 174 -31.29 -15.79 -45.59
C SER A 174 -30.33 -14.87 -46.35
N GLN A 175 -29.79 -13.84 -45.70
CA GLN A 175 -28.95 -12.83 -46.35
C GLN A 175 -27.47 -13.05 -46.01
N PRO A 176 -26.56 -12.85 -46.98
CA PRO A 176 -25.13 -12.95 -46.71
C PRO A 176 -24.66 -11.82 -45.79
N VAL A 177 -23.68 -12.15 -44.93
CA VAL A 177 -23.01 -11.22 -44.02
C VAL A 177 -21.59 -10.97 -44.52
N LEU A 178 -21.19 -9.70 -44.61
CA LEU A 178 -19.80 -9.32 -44.86
C LEU A 178 -19.11 -8.93 -43.56
N ILE A 179 -18.02 -9.60 -43.22
CA ILE A 179 -17.15 -9.22 -42.10
C ILE A 179 -15.88 -8.59 -42.67
N ILE A 180 -15.62 -7.34 -42.31
CA ILE A 180 -14.42 -6.61 -42.69
C ILE A 180 -13.39 -6.74 -41.57
N GLY A 181 -12.33 -7.51 -41.83
CA GLY A 181 -11.27 -7.79 -40.87
C GLY A 181 -11.20 -9.25 -40.43
N SER A 182 -10.04 -9.61 -39.89
CA SER A 182 -9.71 -10.99 -39.49
C SER A 182 -9.16 -11.05 -38.05
N SER A 183 -9.64 -10.14 -37.19
CA SER A 183 -9.29 -10.11 -35.75
C SER A 183 -9.81 -11.37 -35.02
N ALA A 184 -9.39 -11.57 -33.76
CA ALA A 184 -9.92 -12.68 -32.95
C ALA A 184 -11.45 -12.60 -32.82
N LEU A 185 -11.97 -11.41 -32.49
CA LEU A 185 -13.39 -11.12 -32.44
C LEU A 185 -14.10 -11.38 -33.78
N ALA A 186 -13.54 -10.88 -34.89
CA ALA A 186 -14.10 -11.12 -36.23
C ALA A 186 -14.25 -12.62 -36.54
N ARG A 187 -13.25 -13.43 -36.15
CA ARG A 187 -13.27 -14.89 -36.34
C ARG A 187 -14.26 -15.59 -35.42
N SER A 188 -14.39 -15.14 -34.18
CA SER A 188 -15.39 -15.68 -33.26
C SER A 188 -16.80 -15.42 -33.78
N VAL A 189 -17.11 -14.16 -34.11
CA VAL A 189 -18.40 -13.75 -34.69
C VAL A 189 -18.69 -14.55 -35.96
N ALA A 190 -17.73 -14.64 -36.89
CA ALA A 190 -17.90 -15.41 -38.12
C ALA A 190 -18.21 -16.89 -37.86
N SER A 191 -17.50 -17.52 -36.91
CA SER A 191 -17.71 -18.92 -36.53
C SER A 191 -19.12 -19.12 -35.98
N HIS A 192 -19.60 -18.19 -35.15
CA HIS A 192 -20.92 -18.25 -34.53
C HIS A 192 -22.03 -18.06 -35.57
N LEU A 193 -21.88 -17.10 -36.48
CA LEU A 193 -22.82 -16.85 -37.58
C LEU A 193 -22.96 -18.07 -38.50
N VAL A 194 -21.85 -18.69 -38.88
CA VAL A 194 -21.85 -19.92 -39.69
C VAL A 194 -22.54 -21.08 -38.97
N GLN A 195 -22.35 -21.23 -37.65
CA GLN A 195 -23.02 -22.26 -36.85
C GLN A 195 -24.55 -22.07 -36.83
N HIS A 196 -25.02 -20.83 -36.97
CA HIS A 196 -26.45 -20.47 -37.04
C HIS A 196 -26.99 -20.39 -38.49
N GLY A 197 -26.20 -20.83 -39.47
CA GLY A 197 -26.67 -21.01 -40.86
C GLY A 197 -26.47 -19.82 -41.79
N PHE A 198 -25.83 -18.74 -41.35
CA PHE A 198 -25.53 -17.59 -42.20
C PHE A 198 -24.44 -17.91 -43.23
N VAL A 199 -24.54 -17.31 -44.41
CA VAL A 199 -23.44 -17.25 -45.39
C VAL A 199 -22.55 -16.08 -45.03
N VAL A 200 -21.27 -16.34 -44.70
CA VAL A 200 -20.34 -15.33 -44.22
C VAL A 200 -19.18 -15.15 -45.18
N TYR A 201 -18.98 -13.92 -45.63
CA TYR A 201 -17.78 -13.47 -46.33
C TYR A 201 -16.87 -12.74 -45.35
N MET A 202 -15.57 -13.04 -45.33
CA MET A 202 -14.60 -12.38 -44.46
C MET A 202 -13.46 -11.79 -45.27
N THR A 203 -13.16 -10.51 -45.07
CA THR A 203 -12.06 -9.86 -45.78
C THR A 203 -10.70 -10.16 -45.15
N ILE A 204 -9.71 -10.41 -46.00
CA ILE A 204 -8.32 -10.66 -45.62
C ILE A 204 -7.39 -9.81 -46.48
N ARG A 205 -6.36 -9.24 -45.84
CA ARG A 205 -5.29 -8.49 -46.53
C ARG A 205 -4.13 -9.37 -47.00
N ASP A 206 -3.89 -10.50 -46.32
CA ASP A 206 -2.81 -11.43 -46.62
C ASP A 206 -3.40 -12.80 -47.01
N GLU A 207 -3.64 -12.99 -48.30
CA GLU A 207 -4.27 -14.20 -48.86
C GLU A 207 -3.50 -15.47 -48.49
N GLN A 208 -2.19 -15.39 -48.25
CA GLN A 208 -1.38 -16.55 -47.86
C GLN A 208 -1.72 -17.08 -46.46
N LYS A 209 -2.36 -16.26 -45.62
CA LYS A 209 -2.80 -16.64 -44.27
C LYS A 209 -4.25 -17.08 -44.20
N ALA A 210 -4.99 -17.04 -45.31
CA ALA A 210 -6.42 -17.37 -45.33
C ALA A 210 -6.71 -18.77 -44.76
N ASP A 211 -5.91 -19.78 -45.15
CA ASP A 211 -6.09 -21.18 -44.73
C ASP A 211 -5.99 -21.41 -43.22
N TYR A 212 -5.28 -20.54 -42.50
CA TYR A 212 -5.03 -20.70 -41.05
C TYR A 212 -5.88 -19.75 -40.19
N ILE A 213 -6.35 -18.64 -40.76
CA ILE A 213 -7.06 -17.58 -40.04
C ILE A 213 -8.57 -17.73 -40.21
N VAL A 214 -9.05 -18.13 -41.38
CA VAL A 214 -10.49 -18.15 -41.68
C VAL A 214 -11.16 -19.36 -41.04
N PRO A 215 -12.26 -19.16 -40.28
CA PRO A 215 -13.01 -20.28 -39.73
C PRO A 215 -13.60 -21.19 -40.81
N PRO A 216 -13.81 -22.49 -40.53
CA PRO A 216 -14.45 -23.40 -41.48
C PRO A 216 -15.80 -22.88 -41.99
N LYS A 217 -16.06 -23.03 -43.29
CA LYS A 217 -17.28 -22.59 -44.02
C LYS A 217 -17.46 -21.07 -44.16
N VAL A 218 -16.54 -20.24 -43.67
CA VAL A 218 -16.46 -18.82 -44.02
C VAL A 218 -15.73 -18.68 -45.36
N VAL A 219 -16.20 -17.81 -46.24
CA VAL A 219 -15.58 -17.55 -47.54
C VAL A 219 -14.60 -16.38 -47.41
N ALA A 220 -13.31 -16.65 -47.64
CA ALA A 220 -12.28 -15.62 -47.66
C ALA A 220 -12.43 -14.71 -48.89
N VAL A 221 -12.34 -13.40 -48.69
CA VAL A 221 -12.44 -12.38 -49.74
C VAL A 221 -11.23 -11.43 -49.64
N PRO A 222 -10.59 -11.04 -50.74
CA PRO A 222 -9.54 -10.01 -50.70
C PRO A 222 -10.10 -8.66 -50.20
N TYR A 223 -9.38 -7.96 -49.32
CA TYR A 223 -9.84 -6.70 -48.71
C TYR A 223 -10.20 -5.61 -49.73
N GLU A 224 -9.52 -5.60 -50.86
CA GLU A 224 -9.70 -4.69 -51.98
C GLU A 224 -11.05 -4.90 -52.68
N GLN A 225 -11.61 -6.10 -52.59
CA GLN A 225 -12.91 -6.46 -53.17
C GLN A 225 -14.08 -6.19 -52.23
N ARG A 226 -13.84 -5.63 -51.03
CA ARG A 226 -14.89 -5.43 -50.01
C ARG A 226 -16.12 -4.69 -50.54
N PHE A 227 -15.96 -3.69 -51.42
CA PHE A 227 -17.08 -2.94 -52.00
C PHE A 227 -17.93 -3.77 -52.98
N SER A 228 -17.32 -4.71 -53.69
CA SER A 228 -18.05 -5.63 -54.56
C SER A 228 -18.89 -6.62 -53.77
N TYR A 229 -18.45 -7.00 -52.57
CA TYR A 229 -19.22 -7.86 -51.66
C TYR A 229 -20.19 -7.07 -50.79
N LEU A 230 -19.90 -5.80 -50.50
CA LEU A 230 -20.77 -4.88 -49.80
C LEU A 230 -22.14 -4.79 -50.50
N SER A 231 -22.16 -4.75 -51.84
CA SER A 231 -23.41 -4.70 -52.61
C SER A 231 -24.21 -6.01 -52.62
N LEU A 232 -23.60 -7.14 -52.20
CA LEU A 232 -24.23 -8.46 -52.12
C LEU A 232 -24.77 -8.79 -50.73
N CYS A 233 -24.35 -8.04 -49.72
CA CYS A 233 -24.66 -8.29 -48.32
C CYS A 233 -25.62 -7.22 -47.81
N HIS A 234 -26.45 -7.58 -46.83
CA HIS A 234 -27.31 -6.62 -46.14
C HIS A 234 -26.79 -6.27 -44.75
N VAL A 235 -26.05 -7.19 -44.14
CA VAL A 235 -25.38 -7.01 -42.85
C VAL A 235 -23.89 -6.91 -43.10
N VAL A 236 -23.27 -5.88 -42.54
CA VAL A 236 -21.84 -5.62 -42.67
C VAL A 236 -21.27 -5.35 -41.28
N ILE A 237 -20.26 -6.13 -40.91
CA ILE A 237 -19.62 -6.06 -39.60
C ILE A 237 -18.17 -5.66 -39.82
N SER A 238 -17.74 -4.50 -39.30
CA SER A 238 -16.33 -4.12 -39.30
C SER A 238 -15.69 -4.46 -37.96
N ALA A 239 -14.51 -5.08 -37.99
CA ALA A 239 -13.77 -5.49 -36.80
C ALA A 239 -12.27 -5.51 -37.07
N THR A 240 -11.72 -4.39 -37.53
CA THR A 240 -10.31 -4.23 -37.85
C THR A 240 -9.49 -3.58 -36.74
N LYS A 241 -8.17 -3.52 -36.93
CA LYS A 241 -7.21 -2.79 -36.08
C LYS A 241 -6.61 -1.58 -36.80
N GLY A 242 -7.23 -1.14 -37.90
CA GLY A 242 -6.71 -0.06 -38.75
C GLY A 242 -6.98 1.32 -38.15
N MET A 243 -6.19 2.31 -38.57
CA MET A 243 -6.40 3.73 -38.26
C MET A 243 -7.07 4.46 -39.44
N GLU A 244 -7.71 3.73 -40.36
CA GLU A 244 -8.40 4.29 -41.53
C GLU A 244 -9.82 3.73 -41.57
N TYR A 245 -10.77 4.55 -42.01
CA TYR A 245 -12.13 4.08 -42.18
C TYR A 245 -12.19 2.96 -43.23
N THR A 246 -12.76 1.83 -42.86
CA THR A 246 -13.01 0.70 -43.76
C THR A 246 -14.12 1.04 -44.76
N LEU A 247 -15.06 1.87 -44.35
CA LEU A 247 -16.20 2.38 -45.11
C LEU A 247 -16.40 3.87 -44.84
N THR A 248 -16.42 4.69 -45.89
CA THR A 248 -16.78 6.12 -45.81
C THR A 248 -18.17 6.40 -46.37
N LYS A 249 -18.78 7.54 -45.97
CA LYS A 249 -20.15 7.89 -46.41
C LYS A 249 -20.33 7.91 -47.92
N ASP A 250 -19.33 8.38 -48.66
CA ASP A 250 -19.38 8.45 -50.13
C ASP A 250 -19.24 7.07 -50.80
N GLN A 251 -18.71 6.08 -50.08
CA GLN A 251 -18.45 4.74 -50.59
C GLN A 251 -19.61 3.76 -50.32
N VAL A 252 -20.45 4.05 -49.32
CA VAL A 252 -21.58 3.19 -48.95
C VAL A 252 -22.82 3.60 -49.73
N ALA A 253 -23.25 2.74 -50.65
CA ALA A 253 -24.51 2.89 -51.37
C ALA A 253 -25.53 1.83 -50.90
N GLY A 254 -26.76 2.26 -50.61
CA GLY A 254 -27.86 1.39 -50.19
C GLY A 254 -28.10 1.35 -48.68
N ALA A 255 -29.17 0.67 -48.26
CA ALA A 255 -29.51 0.47 -46.86
C ALA A 255 -28.90 -0.85 -46.36
N HIS A 256 -27.84 -0.73 -45.55
CA HIS A 256 -27.15 -1.83 -44.90
C HIS A 256 -27.34 -1.73 -43.39
N LEU A 257 -27.44 -2.87 -42.72
CA LEU A 257 -27.26 -2.96 -41.28
C LEU A 257 -25.76 -2.98 -40.98
N LEU A 258 -25.22 -1.86 -40.53
CA LEU A 258 -23.81 -1.67 -40.26
C LEU A 258 -23.53 -1.88 -38.77
N ILE A 259 -22.56 -2.73 -38.46
CA ILE A 259 -22.11 -3.02 -37.11
C ILE A 259 -20.61 -2.75 -37.02
N ASP A 260 -20.20 -1.82 -36.17
CA ASP A 260 -18.80 -1.51 -35.91
C ASP A 260 -18.37 -2.12 -34.57
N LEU A 261 -17.55 -3.15 -34.64
CA LEU A 261 -16.97 -3.84 -33.48
C LEU A 261 -15.50 -3.43 -33.26
N ALA A 262 -15.00 -2.43 -33.99
CA ALA A 262 -13.64 -1.95 -33.83
C ALA A 262 -13.53 -0.99 -32.63
N PRO A 263 -12.39 -1.00 -31.90
CA PRO A 263 -12.10 -0.11 -30.76
C PRO A 263 -12.10 1.36 -31.17
N VAL A 264 -11.43 1.62 -32.29
CA VAL A 264 -11.38 2.89 -32.99
C VAL A 264 -12.34 2.72 -34.15
N ARG A 265 -13.25 3.68 -34.36
CA ARG A 265 -14.29 3.55 -35.38
C ARG A 265 -13.70 3.22 -36.73
N ASP A 266 -14.04 2.05 -37.23
CA ASP A 266 -13.74 1.60 -38.58
C ASP A 266 -14.71 2.24 -39.58
N ILE A 267 -15.94 2.51 -39.16
CA ILE A 267 -16.98 3.06 -40.03
C ILE A 267 -17.09 4.57 -39.78
N ASP A 268 -17.08 5.33 -40.89
CA ASP A 268 -17.18 6.78 -40.88
C ASP A 268 -18.42 7.25 -40.09
N PRO A 269 -18.25 8.07 -39.03
CA PRO A 269 -19.34 8.54 -38.17
C PRO A 269 -20.35 9.44 -38.89
N LEU A 270 -20.05 9.92 -40.10
CA LEU A 270 -21.02 10.62 -40.94
C LEU A 270 -22.12 9.70 -41.52
N ILE A 271 -21.94 8.37 -41.38
CA ILE A 271 -22.95 7.36 -41.68
C ILE A 271 -23.84 7.18 -40.45
N GLU A 272 -25.11 7.55 -40.58
CA GLU A 272 -26.09 7.41 -39.49
C GLU A 272 -26.56 5.96 -39.35
N GLY A 273 -26.93 5.55 -38.12
CA GLY A 273 -27.52 4.23 -37.85
C GLY A 273 -26.54 3.07 -37.77
N VAL A 274 -25.24 3.33 -37.59
CA VAL A 274 -24.22 2.30 -37.32
C VAL A 274 -24.35 1.83 -35.87
N PHE A 275 -24.53 0.52 -35.66
CA PHE A 275 -24.50 -0.09 -34.33
C PHE A 275 -23.07 -0.30 -33.88
N CYS A 276 -22.70 0.26 -32.74
CA CYS A 276 -21.38 0.08 -32.14
C CYS A 276 -21.40 -1.08 -31.13
N MET A 277 -20.23 -1.47 -30.64
CA MET A 277 -20.11 -2.52 -29.61
C MET A 277 -20.96 -2.20 -28.36
N GLU A 278 -21.07 -0.93 -27.99
CA GLU A 278 -21.86 -0.46 -26.84
C GLU A 278 -23.37 -0.65 -27.02
N ASP A 279 -23.85 -0.66 -28.26
CA ASP A 279 -25.28 -0.77 -28.59
C ASP A 279 -25.79 -2.22 -28.49
N LEU A 280 -24.91 -3.21 -28.41
CA LEU A 280 -25.28 -4.63 -28.38
C LEU A 280 -25.91 -5.08 -27.04
N ALA A 281 -25.88 -4.22 -26.00
CA ALA A 281 -26.52 -4.45 -24.69
C ALA A 281 -26.28 -5.84 -24.07
N VAL A 282 -25.12 -6.45 -24.33
CA VAL A 282 -24.80 -7.80 -23.87
C VAL A 282 -24.32 -7.74 -22.42
N GLU A 283 -25.06 -8.38 -21.52
CA GLU A 283 -24.55 -8.62 -20.16
C GLU A 283 -23.43 -9.65 -20.21
N LEU A 284 -22.27 -9.32 -19.64
CA LEU A 284 -21.08 -10.18 -19.61
C LEU A 284 -20.79 -10.62 -18.16
N PRO A 285 -21.65 -11.43 -17.53
CA PRO A 285 -21.53 -11.77 -16.11
C PRO A 285 -20.24 -12.52 -15.77
N GLU A 286 -19.72 -13.34 -16.69
CA GLU A 286 -18.44 -14.00 -16.52
C GLU A 286 -17.26 -13.02 -16.62
N ARG A 287 -17.29 -12.07 -17.58
CA ARG A 287 -16.31 -10.98 -17.69
C ARG A 287 -16.29 -10.13 -16.43
N GLU A 288 -17.46 -9.76 -15.90
CA GLU A 288 -17.54 -8.95 -14.69
C GLU A 288 -17.00 -9.73 -13.48
N ARG A 289 -17.31 -11.03 -13.37
CA ARG A 289 -16.76 -11.89 -12.31
C ARG A 289 -15.23 -12.00 -12.39
N GLU A 290 -14.65 -12.21 -13.58
CA GLU A 290 -13.19 -12.27 -13.74
C GLU A 290 -12.53 -10.91 -13.51
N LYS A 291 -13.15 -9.81 -13.95
CA LYS A 291 -12.72 -8.44 -13.66
C LYS A 291 -12.69 -8.16 -12.16
N GLN A 292 -13.72 -8.54 -11.41
CA GLN A 292 -13.76 -8.39 -9.94
C GLN A 292 -12.64 -9.19 -9.25
N LYS A 293 -12.33 -10.40 -9.73
CA LYS A 293 -11.19 -11.18 -9.20
C LYS A 293 -9.85 -10.51 -9.51
N ALA A 294 -9.69 -9.95 -10.71
CA ALA A 294 -8.49 -9.20 -11.08
C ALA A 294 -8.33 -7.93 -10.24
N LEU A 295 -9.42 -7.21 -9.96
CA LEU A 295 -9.43 -6.02 -9.09
C LEU A 295 -8.93 -6.34 -7.68
N HIS A 296 -9.39 -7.43 -7.04
CA HIS A 296 -8.85 -7.82 -5.72
C HIS A 296 -7.34 -8.08 -5.73
N LEU A 297 -6.79 -8.65 -6.81
CA LEU A 297 -5.35 -8.85 -6.95
C LEU A 297 -4.62 -7.50 -7.10
N ILE A 298 -5.20 -6.59 -7.89
CA ILE A 298 -4.69 -5.23 -8.08
C ILE A 298 -4.70 -4.44 -6.77
N GLU A 299 -5.77 -4.51 -5.97
CA GLU A 299 -5.88 -3.85 -4.67
C GLU A 299 -4.76 -4.26 -3.72
N ALA A 300 -4.52 -5.57 -3.58
CA ALA A 300 -3.40 -6.08 -2.78
C ALA A 300 -2.03 -5.60 -3.30
N ALA A 301 -1.88 -5.43 -4.62
CA ALA A 301 -0.67 -4.89 -5.21
C ALA A 301 -0.51 -3.38 -4.96
N CYS A 302 -1.60 -2.61 -5.01
CA CYS A 302 -1.63 -1.19 -4.63
C CYS A 302 -1.13 -1.03 -3.19
N GLU A 303 -1.71 -1.75 -2.23
CA GLU A 303 -1.31 -1.71 -0.82
C GLU A 303 0.20 -1.99 -0.64
N LYS A 304 0.71 -3.02 -1.33
CA LYS A 304 2.14 -3.36 -1.31
C LYS A 304 3.02 -2.21 -1.83
N VAL A 305 2.62 -1.56 -2.93
CA VAL A 305 3.37 -0.44 -3.50
C VAL A 305 3.28 0.79 -2.59
N GLU A 306 2.13 1.07 -2.01
CA GLU A 306 1.95 2.16 -1.04
C GLU A 306 2.85 1.99 0.19
N GLN A 307 2.88 0.78 0.76
CA GLN A 307 3.77 0.47 1.88
C GLN A 307 5.24 0.68 1.51
N TYR A 308 5.65 0.27 0.30
CA TYR A 308 7.01 0.51 -0.17
C TYR A 308 7.32 2.01 -0.34
N ILE A 309 6.38 2.80 -0.88
CA ILE A 309 6.53 4.25 -1.02
C ILE A 309 6.64 4.93 0.34
N LEU A 310 5.79 4.55 1.30
CA LEU A 310 5.82 5.04 2.67
C LEU A 310 7.14 4.68 3.36
N TYR A 311 7.59 3.44 3.23
CA TYR A 311 8.90 3.03 3.74
C TYR A 311 10.00 3.91 3.13
N ARG A 312 10.00 4.06 1.79
CA ARG A 312 10.99 4.84 1.06
C ARG A 312 11.04 6.31 1.46
N SER A 313 9.89 6.95 1.74
CA SER A 313 9.86 8.36 2.16
C SER A 313 10.58 8.57 3.49
N THR A 314 10.55 7.57 4.38
CA THR A 314 11.21 7.64 5.68
C THR A 314 12.72 7.37 5.64
N VAL A 315 13.23 6.76 4.56
CA VAL A 315 14.66 6.40 4.41
C VAL A 315 15.57 7.63 4.57
N GLY A 316 15.17 8.78 4.04
CA GLY A 316 15.96 10.02 4.13
C GLY A 316 16.10 10.53 5.56
N GLU A 317 15.02 10.54 6.32
CA GLU A 317 15.02 10.92 7.74
C GLU A 317 15.88 9.96 8.57
N LEU A 318 15.77 8.64 8.33
CA LEU A 318 16.58 7.64 9.03
C LEU A 318 18.07 7.84 8.76
N GLN A 319 18.45 8.16 7.52
CA GLN A 319 19.83 8.46 7.17
C GLN A 319 20.32 9.74 7.85
N SER A 320 19.48 10.78 7.94
CA SER A 320 19.81 12.01 8.69
C SER A 320 20.03 11.71 10.17
N LEU A 321 19.09 11.02 10.82
CA LEU A 321 19.20 10.63 12.22
C LEU A 321 20.45 9.78 12.50
N ALA A 322 20.79 8.86 11.61
CA ALA A 322 22.00 8.06 11.73
C ALA A 322 23.29 8.89 11.60
N VAL A 323 23.28 9.93 10.76
CA VAL A 323 24.39 10.88 10.64
C VAL A 323 24.49 11.74 11.90
N ASP A 324 23.38 12.25 12.43
CA ASP A 324 23.36 13.06 13.64
C ASP A 324 23.85 12.28 14.87
N ALA A 325 23.38 11.03 15.02
CA ALA A 325 23.85 10.12 16.07
C ALA A 325 25.34 9.78 15.94
N ALA A 326 25.84 9.57 14.72
CA ALA A 326 27.26 9.33 14.48
C ALA A 326 28.12 10.58 14.80
N ASN A 327 27.63 11.78 14.46
CA ASN A 327 28.28 13.04 14.78
C ASN A 327 28.34 13.27 16.30
N ASP A 328 27.24 13.05 17.02
CA ASP A 328 27.21 13.17 18.49
C ASP A 328 28.17 12.18 19.16
N LEU A 329 28.22 10.93 18.69
CA LEU A 329 29.16 9.93 19.18
C LEU A 329 30.61 10.39 19.00
N VAL A 330 30.98 10.84 17.80
CA VAL A 330 32.34 11.31 17.50
C VAL A 330 32.67 12.54 18.34
N TYR A 331 31.72 13.47 18.52
CA TYR A 331 31.87 14.63 19.38
C TYR A 331 32.19 14.24 20.82
N ARG A 332 31.42 13.32 21.42
CA ARG A 332 31.66 12.80 22.78
C ARG A 332 33.00 12.08 22.92
N LEU A 333 33.46 11.43 21.85
CA LEU A 333 34.73 10.72 21.81
C LEU A 333 35.93 11.62 21.50
N GLN A 334 35.77 12.90 21.14
CA GLN A 334 36.90 13.77 20.77
C GLN A 334 37.98 13.87 21.86
N ALA A 335 37.59 14.05 23.13
CA ALA A 335 38.55 14.17 24.24
C ALA A 335 39.28 12.84 24.55
N PRO A 336 38.60 11.67 24.61
CA PRO A 336 39.26 10.36 24.64
C PRO A 336 40.19 10.10 23.44
N LEU A 337 39.77 10.44 22.22
CA LEU A 337 40.51 10.16 20.99
C LEU A 337 41.77 11.02 20.83
N LYS A 338 41.76 12.26 21.31
CA LYS A 338 42.97 13.12 21.35
C LYS A 338 44.09 12.54 22.21
N LYS A 339 43.78 11.66 23.17
CA LYS A 339 44.79 10.99 24.01
C LYS A 339 45.55 9.89 23.27
N PHE A 340 45.11 9.45 22.09
CA PHE A 340 45.72 8.34 21.32
C PHE A 340 46.85 8.75 20.36
N GLY A 341 47.22 10.04 20.27
CA GLY A 341 48.36 10.50 19.46
C GLY A 341 48.07 10.63 17.96
N GLU A 342 49.13 10.78 17.14
CA GLU A 342 49.04 11.01 15.68
C GLU A 342 48.25 9.88 14.97
N GLY A 343 47.27 10.26 14.15
CA GLY A 343 46.32 9.34 13.49
C GLY A 343 44.86 9.48 13.95
N SER A 344 44.58 10.33 14.94
CA SER A 344 43.24 10.53 15.53
C SER A 344 42.15 10.94 14.52
N GLY A 345 42.52 11.61 13.42
CA GLY A 345 41.58 12.03 12.38
C GLY A 345 41.03 10.88 11.54
N ASP A 346 41.88 9.94 11.13
CA ASP A 346 41.46 8.76 10.38
C ASP A 346 40.64 7.81 11.25
N PHE A 347 41.02 7.65 12.52
CA PHE A 347 40.24 6.85 13.47
C PHE A 347 38.86 7.47 13.74
N ALA A 348 38.76 8.79 13.92
CA ALA A 348 37.48 9.47 14.08
C ALA A 348 36.56 9.28 12.85
N ARG A 349 37.13 9.29 11.63
CA ARG A 349 36.39 9.02 10.39
C ARG A 349 35.88 7.58 10.33
N ILE A 350 36.70 6.60 10.71
CA ILE A 350 36.30 5.18 10.77
C ILE A 350 35.19 4.97 11.81
N VAL A 351 35.31 5.59 12.99
CA VAL A 351 34.29 5.55 14.05
C VAL A 351 32.98 6.18 13.54
N HIS A 352 33.05 7.35 12.90
CA HIS A 352 31.90 7.99 12.29
C HIS A 352 31.20 7.09 11.25
N GLU A 353 31.95 6.54 10.30
CA GLU A 353 31.38 5.69 9.25
C GLU A 353 30.78 4.39 9.80
N THR A 354 31.42 3.80 10.81
CA THR A 354 30.93 2.58 11.47
C THR A 354 29.66 2.86 12.27
N ALA A 355 29.65 3.94 13.05
CA ALA A 355 28.49 4.36 13.83
C ALA A 355 27.31 4.71 12.92
N ARG A 356 27.53 5.50 11.86
CA ARG A 356 26.49 5.84 10.87
C ARG A 356 25.86 4.59 10.27
N LYS A 357 26.67 3.58 9.90
CA LYS A 357 26.18 2.30 9.36
C LYS A 357 25.40 1.50 10.40
N ALA A 358 25.92 1.38 11.62
CA ALA A 358 25.27 0.67 12.72
C ALA A 358 23.91 1.29 13.09
N PHE A 359 23.86 2.62 13.26
CA PHE A 359 22.62 3.34 13.53
C PHE A 359 21.63 3.23 12.35
N SER A 360 22.10 3.35 11.10
CA SER A 360 21.23 3.16 9.93
C SER A 360 20.60 1.78 9.93
N HIS A 361 21.39 0.72 10.14
CA HIS A 361 20.90 -0.67 10.16
C HIS A 361 19.88 -0.90 11.29
N SER A 362 20.16 -0.40 12.49
CA SER A 362 19.25 -0.48 13.64
C SER A 362 17.94 0.27 13.38
N LEU A 363 18.02 1.50 12.88
CA LEU A 363 16.86 2.33 12.53
C LEU A 363 16.02 1.72 11.39
N TYR A 364 16.65 1.11 10.38
CA TYR A 364 15.95 0.37 9.33
C TYR A 364 15.24 -0.88 9.87
N ALA A 365 15.89 -1.63 10.75
CA ALA A 365 15.28 -2.80 11.40
C ALA A 365 14.07 -2.40 12.27
N GLN A 366 14.21 -1.30 13.02
CA GLN A 366 13.16 -0.77 13.89
C GLN A 366 11.96 -0.19 13.13
N LYS A 367 12.16 0.47 11.97
CA LYS A 367 11.04 0.94 11.13
C LYS A 367 10.37 -0.19 10.35
N LYS A 368 11.12 -1.23 9.95
CA LYS A 368 10.55 -2.42 9.30
C LYS A 368 9.61 -3.19 10.25
N SER A 369 9.90 -3.23 11.55
CA SER A 369 8.99 -3.80 12.55
C SER A 369 7.81 -2.90 12.95
N GLN A 370 7.90 -1.60 12.69
CA GLN A 370 6.87 -0.63 13.08
C GLN A 370 5.55 -0.78 12.29
N ALA A 371 5.58 -1.43 11.11
CA ALA A 371 4.41 -1.62 10.24
C ALA A 371 3.39 -2.68 10.74
N LYS A 372 3.66 -3.36 11.85
CA LYS A 372 2.77 -4.37 12.49
C LYS A 372 2.74 -4.30 14.02
N ARG A 373 2.87 -3.10 14.61
CA ARG A 373 2.85 -2.98 16.07
C ARG A 373 1.44 -3.08 16.63
N CYS A 374 1.23 -4.04 17.52
CA CYS A 374 0.07 -4.14 18.39
C CYS A 374 0.36 -3.40 19.70
N HIS A 375 -0.65 -2.73 20.24
CA HIS A 375 -0.60 -2.10 21.55
C HIS A 375 -1.61 -2.80 22.47
N LEU A 376 -1.15 -3.23 23.64
CA LEU A 376 -1.97 -3.86 24.67
C LEU A 376 -1.85 -3.05 25.96
N ASP A 377 -3.00 -2.62 26.47
CA ASP A 377 -3.11 -1.99 27.77
C ASP A 377 -3.04 -3.04 28.88
N LEU A 378 -2.08 -2.86 29.79
CA LEU A 378 -1.84 -3.73 30.93
C LEU A 378 -2.33 -3.11 32.24
N SER A 379 -3.14 -2.05 32.18
CA SER A 379 -3.61 -1.31 33.35
C SER A 379 -5.03 -1.72 33.73
N LYS A 380 -5.27 -1.90 35.03
CA LYS A 380 -6.61 -1.94 35.63
C LYS A 380 -7.11 -0.51 35.85
N PRO A 381 -8.37 -0.20 35.50
CA PRO A 381 -8.94 1.12 35.76
C PRO A 381 -9.10 1.39 37.26
N LEU A 382 -9.11 2.66 37.64
CA LEU A 382 -9.57 3.10 38.97
C LEU A 382 -11.09 3.03 39.00
N GLU A 383 -11.65 2.37 40.01
CA GLU A 383 -13.10 2.20 40.17
C GLU A 383 -13.59 2.79 41.49
N ASN A 384 -14.79 3.41 41.48
CA ASN A 384 -15.39 3.94 42.70
C ASN A 384 -15.70 2.80 43.69
N GLY A 385 -15.24 2.94 44.93
CA GLY A 385 -15.40 1.92 45.96
C GLY A 385 -14.34 0.81 45.90
N GLN A 386 -13.34 0.93 45.03
CA GLN A 386 -12.21 -0.01 44.99
C GLN A 386 -11.43 0.06 46.31
N ILE A 387 -11.23 -1.11 46.92
CA ILE A 387 -10.49 -1.30 48.17
C ILE A 387 -9.08 -1.77 47.82
N GLY A 388 -8.06 -1.12 48.39
CA GLY A 388 -6.65 -1.50 48.28
C GLY A 388 -6.26 -2.52 49.34
N TYR A 389 -5.14 -2.28 50.03
CA TYR A 389 -4.72 -3.09 51.17
C TYR A 389 -5.61 -2.81 52.40
N ASP A 390 -5.64 -3.73 53.36
CA ASP A 390 -6.43 -3.55 54.58
C ASP A 390 -5.92 -2.33 55.37
N GLY A 391 -6.80 -1.36 55.60
CA GLY A 391 -6.47 -0.07 56.22
C GLY A 391 -6.18 1.08 55.24
N ASP A 392 -6.05 0.82 53.94
CA ASP A 392 -5.83 1.86 52.94
C ASP A 392 -7.08 2.69 52.64
N PRO A 393 -6.92 3.94 52.17
CA PRO A 393 -8.06 4.75 51.74
C PRO A 393 -8.76 4.11 50.54
N THR A 394 -10.08 3.99 50.63
CA THR A 394 -10.93 3.55 49.52
C THR A 394 -10.91 4.58 48.38
N VAL A 395 -10.89 4.09 47.14
CA VAL A 395 -11.01 4.95 45.96
C VAL A 395 -12.40 5.57 45.89
N VAL A 396 -12.46 6.90 45.80
CA VAL A 396 -13.69 7.68 45.62
C VAL A 396 -13.63 8.41 44.28
N ILE A 397 -14.59 8.12 43.42
CA ILE A 397 -14.80 8.79 42.14
C ILE A 397 -16.24 9.30 42.13
N SER A 398 -16.42 10.61 42.24
CA SER A 398 -17.74 11.21 42.37
C SER A 398 -17.87 12.49 41.54
N PRO A 399 -19.06 12.81 40.99
CA PRO A 399 -19.26 14.06 40.30
C PRO A 399 -19.17 15.23 41.30
N PHE A 400 -18.34 16.23 40.98
CA PHE A 400 -18.25 17.49 41.70
C PHE A 400 -19.09 18.58 41.04
N HIS A 401 -19.01 18.68 39.70
CA HIS A 401 -19.90 19.51 38.88
C HIS A 401 -20.61 18.64 37.84
N THR A 402 -21.83 19.04 37.50
CA THR A 402 -22.66 18.37 36.49
C THR A 402 -23.01 19.31 35.34
N MET A 403 -23.33 18.72 34.18
CA MET A 403 -23.74 19.51 33.02
C MET A 403 -25.00 20.33 33.30
N GLU A 404 -25.92 19.77 34.07
CA GLU A 404 -27.24 20.36 34.34
C GLU A 404 -27.15 21.60 35.23
N LYS A 405 -26.19 21.63 36.16
CA LYS A 405 -26.09 22.69 37.16
C LYS A 405 -25.03 23.73 36.78
N GLU A 406 -23.85 23.30 36.36
CA GLU A 406 -22.74 24.21 36.06
C GLU A 406 -22.51 24.42 34.55
N GLY A 407 -23.09 23.59 33.67
CA GLY A 407 -22.82 23.62 32.23
C GLY A 407 -21.53 22.91 31.82
N TRP A 408 -20.82 22.29 32.76
CA TRP A 408 -19.61 21.49 32.53
C TRP A 408 -19.46 20.41 33.61
N ARG A 409 -18.70 19.35 33.31
CA ARG A 409 -18.47 18.24 34.25
C ARG A 409 -17.10 18.37 34.92
N LEU A 410 -17.09 18.15 36.23
CA LEU A 410 -15.88 17.95 37.02
C LEU A 410 -16.07 16.71 37.86
N THR A 411 -15.11 15.79 37.82
CA THR A 411 -15.11 14.60 38.67
C THR A 411 -14.08 14.79 39.78
N HIS A 412 -14.50 14.58 41.02
CA HIS A 412 -13.63 14.48 42.17
C HIS A 412 -13.02 13.07 42.22
N LEU A 413 -11.70 13.02 42.40
CA LEU A 413 -10.93 11.79 42.53
C LEU A 413 -10.17 11.82 43.85
N GLN A 414 -10.33 10.78 44.66
CA GLN A 414 -9.55 10.52 45.85
C GLN A 414 -9.13 9.06 45.86
N PHE A 415 -7.84 8.78 45.98
CA PHE A 415 -7.28 7.44 45.99
C PHE A 415 -5.90 7.46 46.67
N GLY A 416 -5.46 6.30 47.18
CA GLY A 416 -4.07 6.13 47.65
C GLY A 416 -3.09 6.01 46.48
N SER A 417 -1.82 6.35 46.70
CA SER A 417 -0.74 6.25 45.69
C SER A 417 -0.59 4.83 45.10
N HIS A 418 -0.95 3.80 45.88
CA HIS A 418 -0.82 2.38 45.51
C HIS A 418 -2.15 1.75 45.04
N SER A 419 -3.03 2.55 44.43
CA SER A 419 -4.35 2.08 43.97
C SER A 419 -4.33 1.56 42.53
N ALA A 420 -5.13 0.51 42.25
CA ALA A 420 -5.23 -0.14 40.94
C ALA A 420 -3.85 -0.57 40.39
N THR A 421 -3.63 -0.52 39.07
CA THR A 421 -2.29 -0.66 38.50
C THR A 421 -1.47 0.56 38.85
N HIS A 422 -0.38 0.35 39.55
CA HIS A 422 0.47 1.42 40.05
C HIS A 422 1.94 1.05 39.96
N MET A 423 2.78 2.06 40.11
CA MET A 423 4.22 1.95 40.16
C MET A 423 4.73 2.36 41.54
N ASP A 424 5.61 1.55 42.13
CA ASP A 424 6.28 1.88 43.39
C ASP A 424 7.63 2.51 43.15
N SER A 425 7.94 3.52 43.96
CA SER A 425 9.26 4.14 44.01
C SER A 425 10.10 3.56 45.15
N PRO A 426 11.42 3.76 45.12
CA PRO A 426 12.27 3.47 46.28
C PRO A 426 11.82 4.14 47.58
N ALA A 427 11.20 5.33 47.52
CA ALA A 427 10.72 6.03 48.72
C ALA A 427 9.60 5.29 49.46
N HIS A 428 8.91 4.34 48.80
CA HIS A 428 7.84 3.55 49.39
C HIS A 428 8.29 2.76 50.63
N VAL A 429 9.51 2.20 50.60
CA VAL A 429 10.05 1.36 51.70
C VAL A 429 11.40 1.82 52.25
N LEU A 430 12.04 2.82 51.63
CA LEU A 430 13.36 3.30 52.02
C LEU A 430 13.30 4.74 52.54
N PRO A 431 13.83 5.04 53.75
CA PRO A 431 13.81 6.39 54.32
C PRO A 431 14.46 7.48 53.46
N ASN A 432 15.42 7.13 52.61
CA ASN A 432 16.10 8.03 51.68
C ASN A 432 15.94 7.57 50.21
N GLY A 433 14.86 6.86 49.90
CA GLY A 433 14.55 6.43 48.55
C GLY A 433 14.14 7.60 47.66
N MET A 434 14.41 7.49 46.36
CA MET A 434 13.93 8.46 45.36
C MET A 434 12.43 8.35 45.18
N TYR A 435 11.74 9.48 45.05
CA TYR A 435 10.34 9.56 44.64
C TYR A 435 10.20 9.45 43.12
N LEU A 436 9.03 9.08 42.59
CA LEU A 436 8.82 8.94 41.14
C LEU A 436 9.05 10.25 40.38
N ASP A 437 8.74 11.40 40.96
CA ASP A 437 8.96 12.72 40.35
C ASP A 437 10.45 13.13 40.28
N GLU A 438 11.32 12.44 41.01
CA GLU A 438 12.77 12.62 40.96
C GLU A 438 13.45 11.66 39.96
N ILE A 439 12.72 10.66 39.48
CA ILE A 439 13.23 9.65 38.55
C ILE A 439 13.10 10.15 37.11
N PRO A 440 14.18 10.10 36.29
CA PRO A 440 14.10 10.52 34.90
C PRO A 440 13.05 9.72 34.12
N VAL A 441 12.18 10.40 33.37
CA VAL A 441 11.08 9.79 32.60
C VAL A 441 11.53 8.64 31.69
N SER A 442 12.76 8.66 31.19
CA SER A 442 13.33 7.55 30.40
C SER A 442 13.38 6.21 31.15
N ARG A 443 13.33 6.21 32.48
CA ARG A 443 13.27 5.01 33.34
C ARG A 443 11.92 4.30 33.30
N PHE A 444 10.88 4.95 32.78
CA PHE A 444 9.52 4.42 32.62
C PHE A 444 9.32 3.67 31.30
N PHE A 445 10.38 3.55 30.50
CA PHE A 445 10.42 2.80 29.26
C PHE A 445 11.42 1.65 29.38
N ALA A 446 11.03 0.46 28.94
CA ALA A 446 11.88 -0.73 29.04
C ALA A 446 11.57 -1.76 27.94
N THR A 447 12.56 -2.56 27.57
CA THR A 447 12.32 -3.84 26.89
C THR A 447 11.98 -4.87 27.96
N ALA A 448 10.80 -5.48 27.90
CA ALA A 448 10.30 -6.40 28.92
C ALA A 448 10.10 -7.82 28.38
N CYS A 449 10.54 -8.81 29.14
CA CYS A 449 10.18 -10.22 28.90
C CYS A 449 8.93 -10.57 29.72
N VAL A 450 7.96 -11.25 29.11
CA VAL A 450 6.75 -11.73 29.81
C VAL A 450 6.86 -13.21 30.11
N LEU A 451 6.82 -13.58 31.38
CA LEU A 451 6.96 -14.96 31.84
C LEU A 451 5.65 -15.50 32.42
N ASP A 452 5.30 -16.71 32.00
CA ASP A 452 4.22 -17.47 32.61
C ASP A 452 4.72 -18.15 33.90
N CYS A 453 4.16 -17.73 35.03
CA CYS A 453 4.39 -18.29 36.36
C CYS A 453 3.06 -18.75 36.99
N SER A 454 2.03 -19.01 36.17
CA SER A 454 0.67 -19.30 36.63
C SER A 454 0.51 -20.65 37.34
N MET A 455 1.53 -21.52 37.27
CA MET A 455 1.58 -22.81 37.96
C MET A 455 1.70 -22.69 39.48
N GLY A 456 2.03 -21.50 40.00
CA GLY A 456 2.14 -21.22 41.42
C GLY A 456 3.45 -21.70 42.06
N GLY A 457 3.70 -21.25 43.29
CA GLY A 457 4.91 -21.59 44.05
C GLY A 457 6.04 -20.55 43.92
N ASP A 458 7.27 -20.99 44.15
CA ASP A 458 8.44 -20.11 44.06
C ASP A 458 8.91 -19.93 42.60
N ILE A 459 9.10 -18.67 42.19
CA ILE A 459 9.72 -18.32 40.92
C ILE A 459 11.23 -18.48 41.09
N THR A 460 11.79 -19.55 40.52
CA THR A 460 13.20 -19.93 40.71
C THR A 460 14.13 -19.34 39.64
N ILE A 461 15.43 -19.41 39.87
CA ILE A 461 16.45 -18.94 38.90
C ILE A 461 16.34 -19.71 37.58
N GLU A 462 16.02 -21.00 37.61
CA GLU A 462 15.86 -21.83 36.42
C GLU A 462 14.74 -21.28 35.52
N MET A 463 13.62 -20.84 36.11
CA MET A 463 12.47 -20.29 35.38
C MET A 463 12.78 -18.96 34.67
N VAL A 464 13.74 -18.19 35.18
CA VAL A 464 14.13 -16.89 34.63
C VAL A 464 15.47 -16.91 33.88
N SER A 465 16.13 -18.07 33.83
CA SER A 465 17.44 -18.23 33.20
C SER A 465 17.44 -17.99 31.69
N SER A 466 16.28 -18.20 31.04
CA SER A 466 16.07 -18.02 29.60
C SER A 466 15.73 -16.59 29.19
N VAL A 467 15.73 -15.63 30.13
CA VAL A 467 15.48 -14.22 29.80
C VAL A 467 16.61 -13.69 28.90
N GLU A 468 16.22 -13.05 27.79
CA GLU A 468 17.15 -12.50 26.81
C GLU A 468 18.08 -11.45 27.44
N PRO A 469 19.36 -11.36 27.04
CA PRO A 469 20.32 -10.42 27.62
C PRO A 469 19.94 -8.94 27.49
N ASP A 470 19.14 -8.60 26.48
CA ASP A 470 18.77 -7.21 26.15
C ASP A 470 17.48 -6.74 26.86
N CYS A 471 16.93 -7.56 27.76
CA CYS A 471 15.76 -7.18 28.57
C CYS A 471 16.17 -6.32 29.75
N ASP A 472 15.42 -5.24 29.96
CA ASP A 472 15.58 -4.30 31.06
C ASP A 472 14.51 -4.49 32.14
N ALA A 473 13.45 -5.23 31.82
CA ALA A 473 12.29 -5.46 32.66
C ALA A 473 11.77 -6.91 32.53
N ILE A 474 11.07 -7.38 33.56
CA ILE A 474 10.38 -8.68 33.52
C ILE A 474 8.96 -8.52 34.07
N LEU A 475 7.99 -9.09 33.37
CA LEU A 475 6.58 -9.16 33.77
C LEU A 475 6.23 -10.61 34.11
N PHE A 476 5.78 -10.84 35.33
CA PHE A 476 5.39 -12.16 35.83
C PHE A 476 3.87 -12.29 35.81
N TYR A 477 3.38 -13.26 35.04
CA TYR A 477 1.98 -13.68 35.10
C TYR A 477 1.83 -14.79 36.16
N THR A 478 1.35 -14.43 37.34
CA THR A 478 1.36 -15.29 38.54
C THR A 478 -0.03 -15.83 38.91
N ARG A 479 -1.10 -15.19 38.42
CA ARG A 479 -2.49 -15.38 38.89
C ARG A 479 -2.64 -15.24 40.41
N GLY A 480 -1.75 -14.49 41.06
CA GLY A 480 -1.71 -14.28 42.50
C GLY A 480 -1.16 -15.46 43.32
N ASN A 481 -0.62 -16.51 42.69
CA ASN A 481 -0.23 -17.75 43.37
C ASN A 481 1.27 -18.09 43.28
N ALA A 482 2.08 -17.23 42.67
CA ALA A 482 3.52 -17.40 42.53
C ALA A 482 4.29 -16.21 43.10
N TYR A 483 5.47 -16.46 43.69
CA TYR A 483 6.23 -15.46 44.43
C TYR A 483 7.71 -15.51 44.07
N LEU A 484 8.34 -14.34 43.94
CA LEU A 484 9.80 -14.27 43.78
C LEU A 484 10.50 -14.68 45.07
N THR A 485 11.64 -15.35 44.92
CA THR A 485 12.57 -15.58 46.03
C THR A 485 13.64 -14.49 46.03
N GLY A 486 14.19 -14.14 47.19
CA GLY A 486 15.28 -13.17 47.28
C GLY A 486 16.51 -13.54 46.42
N GLY A 487 16.77 -14.85 46.26
CA GLY A 487 17.84 -15.36 45.38
C GLY A 487 17.57 -15.06 43.91
N THR A 488 16.36 -15.36 43.43
CA THR A 488 15.94 -15.03 42.05
C THR A 488 15.92 -13.53 41.80
N THR A 489 15.43 -12.73 42.75
CA THR A 489 15.43 -11.27 42.66
C THR A 489 16.85 -10.72 42.52
N THR A 490 17.77 -11.18 43.37
CA THR A 490 19.19 -10.77 43.31
C THR A 490 19.81 -11.14 41.97
N TYR A 491 19.58 -12.37 41.48
CA TYR A 491 20.06 -12.84 40.19
C TYR A 491 19.62 -11.95 39.02
N LEU A 492 18.35 -11.53 39.01
CA LEU A 492 17.80 -10.67 37.97
C LEU A 492 18.36 -9.24 38.02
N LEU A 493 18.49 -8.68 39.22
CA LEU A 493 19.08 -7.35 39.43
C LEU A 493 20.55 -7.31 38.98
N GLU A 494 21.33 -8.35 39.27
CA GLU A 494 22.73 -8.47 38.83
C GLU A 494 22.89 -8.56 37.31
N ARG A 495 21.85 -9.03 36.60
CA ARG A 495 21.78 -9.06 35.14
C ARG A 495 21.29 -7.75 34.51
N GLY A 496 21.02 -6.73 35.32
CA GLY A 496 20.63 -5.41 34.85
C GLY A 496 19.12 -5.19 34.72
N ILE A 497 18.29 -6.12 35.19
CA ILE A 497 16.84 -5.90 35.28
C ILE A 497 16.57 -4.76 36.26
N ARG A 498 15.83 -3.75 35.80
CA ARG A 498 15.57 -2.51 36.54
C ARG A 498 14.08 -2.21 36.76
N MET A 499 13.19 -3.08 36.26
CA MET A 499 11.74 -2.97 36.45
C MET A 499 11.10 -4.35 36.52
N PHE A 500 10.24 -4.55 37.50
CA PHE A 500 9.58 -5.82 37.79
C PHE A 500 8.08 -5.59 37.79
N GLY A 501 7.33 -6.39 37.04
CA GLY A 501 5.88 -6.26 36.95
C GLY A 501 5.15 -7.54 37.35
N PHE A 502 4.01 -7.39 38.04
CA PHE A 502 3.19 -8.48 38.55
C PHE A 502 1.72 -8.21 38.26
N ASP A 503 0.97 -9.25 37.90
CA ASP A 503 -0.51 -9.21 37.84
C ASP A 503 -1.17 -9.23 39.23
N ALA A 504 -0.42 -9.67 40.24
CA ALA A 504 -0.80 -9.69 41.65
C ALA A 504 -0.82 -8.27 42.26
N ALA A 505 -1.56 -8.14 43.37
CA ALA A 505 -1.66 -6.89 44.13
C ALA A 505 -0.53 -6.65 45.13
N ASN A 506 0.43 -7.58 45.19
CA ASN A 506 1.66 -7.45 45.97
C ASN A 506 2.72 -8.40 45.40
N CYS A 507 3.98 -7.98 45.32
CA CYS A 507 5.09 -8.85 44.91
C CYS A 507 5.67 -9.72 46.05
N ASP A 508 5.38 -9.37 47.31
CA ASP A 508 5.69 -10.15 48.50
C ASP A 508 4.61 -11.17 48.85
N ARG A 509 4.97 -12.14 49.68
CA ARG A 509 4.04 -13.19 50.14
C ARG A 509 2.96 -12.59 51.05
N PRO A 510 1.69 -13.03 50.91
CA PRO A 510 0.62 -12.56 51.79
C PRO A 510 0.95 -12.72 53.27
N GLY A 511 0.85 -11.63 54.03
CA GLY A 511 1.11 -11.60 55.47
C GLY A 511 2.56 -11.39 55.89
N ASP A 512 3.51 -11.31 54.95
CA ASP A 512 4.90 -10.94 55.27
C ASP A 512 5.08 -9.42 55.29
N LEU A 513 4.94 -8.83 56.48
CA LEU A 513 5.07 -7.39 56.69
C LEU A 513 6.53 -6.89 56.66
N SER A 514 7.52 -7.76 56.44
CA SER A 514 8.92 -7.35 56.28
C SER A 514 9.26 -6.92 54.85
N LEU A 515 8.33 -7.12 53.89
CA LEU A 515 8.42 -6.71 52.48
C LEU A 515 9.79 -7.01 51.82
N PRO A 516 10.33 -8.23 51.96
CA PRO A 516 11.71 -8.53 51.57
C PRO A 516 11.96 -8.36 50.06
N ILE A 517 10.98 -8.63 49.20
CA ILE A 517 11.09 -8.47 47.76
C ILE A 517 11.01 -6.99 47.37
N HIS A 518 10.09 -6.21 47.97
CA HIS A 518 10.09 -4.76 47.79
C HIS A 518 11.46 -4.16 48.17
N HIS A 519 11.96 -4.47 49.37
CA HIS A 519 13.26 -3.96 49.82
C HIS A 519 14.41 -4.38 48.90
N ALA A 520 14.40 -5.60 48.37
CA ALA A 520 15.44 -6.06 47.45
C ALA A 520 15.42 -5.32 46.11
N ILE A 521 14.25 -5.15 45.49
CA ILE A 521 14.09 -4.48 44.19
C ILE A 521 14.33 -2.97 44.35
N LEU A 522 13.57 -2.33 45.23
CA LEU A 522 13.61 -0.89 45.46
C LEU A 522 14.95 -0.43 46.05
N GLY A 523 15.59 -1.27 46.87
CA GLY A 523 16.94 -1.05 47.42
C GLY A 523 18.05 -0.94 46.38
N ARG A 524 17.82 -1.43 45.16
CA ARG A 524 18.72 -1.27 44.00
C ARG A 524 18.26 -0.18 43.04
N ASN A 525 17.33 0.68 43.47
CA ASN A 525 16.67 1.69 42.64
C ASN A 525 15.98 1.10 41.41
N ALA A 526 15.54 -0.16 41.45
CA ALA A 526 14.63 -0.72 40.46
C ALA A 526 13.18 -0.34 40.80
N LEU A 527 12.27 -0.53 39.85
CA LEU A 527 10.86 -0.15 39.99
C LEU A 527 9.96 -1.37 40.01
N ILE A 528 8.82 -1.26 40.70
CA ILE A 528 7.81 -2.30 40.79
C ILE A 528 6.54 -1.80 40.11
N LEU A 529 5.89 -2.68 39.34
CA LEU A 529 4.55 -2.50 38.81
C LEU A 529 3.65 -3.60 39.36
N GLU A 530 2.58 -3.22 40.03
CA GLU A 530 1.63 -4.18 40.58
C GLU A 530 0.28 -4.06 39.90
N ASN A 531 -0.55 -5.09 40.09
CA ASN A 531 -1.90 -5.15 39.54
C ASN A 531 -1.96 -5.05 38.02
N LEU A 532 -0.97 -5.55 37.28
CA LEU A 532 -1.04 -5.61 35.82
C LEU A 532 -2.22 -6.49 35.36
N ALA A 533 -2.78 -6.13 34.21
CA ALA A 533 -3.86 -6.86 33.55
C ALA A 533 -3.40 -7.40 32.19
N ASN A 534 -4.14 -8.35 31.62
CA ASN A 534 -4.00 -8.83 30.24
C ASN A 534 -2.65 -9.49 29.89
N LEU A 535 -1.80 -9.82 30.86
CA LEU A 535 -0.50 -10.44 30.60
C LEU A 535 -0.62 -11.79 29.87
N GLU A 536 -1.73 -12.51 30.07
CA GLU A 536 -2.02 -13.78 29.41
C GLU A 536 -2.04 -13.70 27.88
N GLN A 537 -2.26 -12.50 27.32
CA GLN A 537 -2.34 -12.27 25.87
C GLN A 537 -0.95 -12.13 25.23
N ILE A 538 0.09 -11.93 26.04
CA ILE A 538 1.47 -11.66 25.59
C ILE A 538 2.51 -12.54 26.27
N LEU A 539 2.11 -13.69 26.81
CA LEU A 539 3.03 -14.65 27.43
C LEU A 539 4.16 -15.05 26.48
N HIS A 540 5.35 -15.16 27.04
CA HIS A 540 6.59 -15.55 26.36
C HIS A 540 7.02 -14.61 25.21
N LYS A 541 6.47 -13.40 25.15
CA LYS A 541 6.92 -12.35 24.23
C LYS A 541 7.92 -11.42 24.90
N THR A 542 8.85 -10.91 24.10
CA THR A 542 9.63 -9.70 24.41
C THR A 542 8.85 -8.50 23.87
N VAL A 543 8.56 -7.53 24.73
CA VAL A 543 7.71 -6.37 24.40
C VAL A 543 8.41 -5.06 24.74
N GLN A 544 8.00 -3.97 24.08
CA GLN A 544 8.37 -2.62 24.49
C GLN A 544 7.33 -2.14 25.50
N LEU A 545 7.77 -1.96 26.75
CA LEU A 545 6.93 -1.55 27.87
C LEU A 545 7.03 -0.04 28.09
N THR A 546 5.88 0.60 28.26
CA THR A 546 5.75 2.00 28.67
C THR A 546 4.86 2.05 29.90
N ALA A 547 5.38 2.51 31.02
CA ALA A 547 4.67 2.54 32.30
C ALA A 547 4.70 3.93 32.91
N LEU A 548 3.65 4.74 32.67
CA LEU A 548 3.65 6.16 32.99
C LEU A 548 2.82 6.43 34.27
N PRO A 549 3.46 6.70 35.42
CA PRO A 549 2.78 7.13 36.63
C PRO A 549 2.21 8.54 36.52
N LEU A 550 1.20 8.87 37.33
CA LEU A 550 0.79 10.27 37.50
C LEU A 550 1.95 11.09 38.09
N SER A 551 2.16 12.29 37.54
CA SER A 551 3.21 13.21 37.97
C SER A 551 2.70 14.11 39.10
N PHE A 552 3.10 13.81 40.33
CA PHE A 552 2.89 14.68 41.49
C PHE A 552 4.11 14.67 42.41
N VAL A 553 4.24 15.73 43.19
CA VAL A 553 5.42 15.99 44.03
C VAL A 553 5.50 14.97 45.17
N HIS A 554 6.68 14.39 45.37
CA HIS A 554 6.97 13.37 46.38
C HIS A 554 6.11 12.11 46.22
N ALA A 555 6.02 11.58 45.00
CA ALA A 555 5.26 10.38 44.68
C ALA A 555 5.98 9.11 45.18
N ASP A 556 5.55 8.57 46.32
CA ASP A 556 6.07 7.31 46.91
C ASP A 556 5.60 6.07 46.14
N GLY A 557 4.40 6.15 45.59
CA GLY A 557 3.89 5.32 44.50
C GLY A 557 2.89 6.13 43.67
N SER A 558 2.42 5.60 42.56
CA SER A 558 1.40 6.30 41.76
C SER A 558 0.66 5.34 40.83
N PRO A 559 -0.68 5.47 40.67
CA PRO A 559 -1.39 4.80 39.60
C PRO A 559 -0.74 5.09 38.24
N ALA A 560 -0.57 4.05 37.43
CA ALA A 560 0.20 4.11 36.20
C ALA A 560 -0.57 3.55 35.01
N ARG A 561 -0.45 4.24 33.87
CA ARG A 561 -0.87 3.70 32.59
C ARG A 561 0.27 2.85 32.04
N VAL A 562 0.06 1.55 31.96
CA VAL A 562 1.04 0.57 31.49
C VAL A 562 0.60 0.00 30.15
N VAL A 563 1.45 0.12 29.13
CA VAL A 563 1.18 -0.33 27.77
C VAL A 563 2.33 -1.18 27.27
N ALA A 564 2.02 -2.38 26.78
CA ALA A 564 2.94 -3.22 26.03
C ALA A 564 2.76 -3.00 24.54
N THR A 565 3.87 -2.81 23.83
CA THR A 565 3.92 -2.71 22.36
C THR A 565 4.74 -3.87 21.81
N TYR A 566 4.18 -4.66 20.90
CA TYR A 566 4.81 -5.86 20.37
C TYR A 566 4.44 -6.10 18.90
N GLU A 567 5.17 -6.98 18.23
CA GLU A 567 4.87 -7.37 16.84
C GLU A 567 3.74 -8.42 16.82
N GLY A 568 2.69 -8.11 16.03
CA GLY A 568 1.49 -8.95 15.85
C GLY A 568 1.67 -10.13 14.91
#